data_AF-A0A438KJW9-F1
#
_entry.id   AF-A0A438KJW9-F1
#
_cell.length_a   1.000
_cell.length_b   1.000
_cell.length_c   1.000
_cell.angle_alpha   90.00
_cell.angle_beta   90.00
_cell.angle_gamma   90.00
#
_symmetry.space_group_name_H-M   'P 1'
#
loop_
_entity.id
_entity.type
_entity.pdbx_description
1 polymer ?
#
loop_
_entity_poly.entity_id
_entity_poly.type
_entity_poly.pdbx_seq_one_letter_code
_entity_poly.pdbx_strand_id
1 'polypeptide(L)'
;MQNNWNKQSSPPLFASFGLSLDESTKDVELIGVAERSSQGGLQVYEFEYIIDSTRGGMKRIFSAAFVNSKKLYLLNIAHMDKPESPLDSHTRTMLEQVLHSFDAAPLT
;
A
#
# COMPACT_ATOMS: atom_id res chain seq x y z
N MET A 1 40.70 20.71 17.34
CA MET A 1 39.53 20.08 18.01
C MET A 1 38.35 21.01 17.68
N GLN A 2 37.33 20.67 16.89
CA GLN A 2 36.45 19.51 16.89
C GLN A 2 35.94 19.24 15.45
N ASN A 3 35.81 17.97 15.07
CA ASN A 3 35.21 17.51 13.81
C ASN A 3 33.66 17.56 13.86
N ASN A 4 33.06 17.21 12.72
CA ASN A 4 31.87 16.34 12.57
C ASN A 4 30.48 17.04 12.55
N TRP A 5 29.53 16.81 11.62
CA TRP A 5 29.33 15.77 10.61
C TRP A 5 28.54 16.32 9.41
N ASN A 6 28.89 15.88 8.19
CA ASN A 6 27.95 15.82 7.07
C ASN A 6 26.78 14.90 7.48
N LYS A 7 25.60 15.46 7.75
CA LYS A 7 24.36 14.67 7.71
C LYS A 7 24.01 14.44 6.25
N GLN A 8 24.64 13.42 5.66
CA GLN A 8 24.08 12.79 4.47
C GLN A 8 22.85 12.04 4.95
N SER A 9 21.69 12.69 4.88
CA SER A 9 20.42 12.05 5.19
C SER A 9 20.25 10.88 4.23
N SER A 10 20.20 9.67 4.77
CA SER A 10 19.84 8.48 4.01
C SER A 10 18.55 8.78 3.23
N PRO A 11 18.49 8.48 1.92
CA PRO A 11 17.27 8.69 1.18
C PRO A 11 16.14 7.84 1.80
N PRO A 12 14.91 8.36 1.88
CA PRO A 12 13.77 7.60 2.39
C PRO A 12 13.61 6.31 1.58
N LEU A 13 13.19 5.23 2.23
CA LEU A 13 13.14 3.87 1.66
C LEU A 13 12.47 3.83 0.28
N PHE A 14 11.47 4.68 0.02
CA PHE A 14 10.80 4.79 -1.28
C PHE A 14 11.72 5.16 -2.45
N ALA A 15 12.71 6.05 -2.22
CA ALA A 15 13.70 6.39 -3.24
C ALA A 15 14.67 5.22 -3.52
N SER A 16 14.88 4.35 -2.52
CA SER A 16 15.74 3.17 -2.65
C SER A 16 15.14 2.06 -3.51
N PHE A 17 13.82 2.10 -3.78
CA PHE A 17 13.11 1.16 -4.65
C PHE A 17 12.81 1.72 -6.06
N GLY A 18 13.35 2.89 -6.41
CA GLY A 18 13.14 3.49 -7.73
C GLY A 18 11.71 3.97 -7.98
N LEU A 19 10.90 4.15 -6.93
CA LEU A 19 9.58 4.75 -7.03
C LEU A 19 9.74 6.27 -7.05
N SER A 20 9.80 6.87 -8.23
CA SER A 20 9.66 8.33 -8.36
C SER A 20 8.22 8.70 -8.03
N LEU A 21 7.99 9.36 -6.89
CA LEU A 21 6.74 10.04 -6.60
C LEU A 21 6.47 11.02 -7.73
N ASP A 22 5.33 10.85 -8.40
CA ASP A 22 4.85 11.79 -9.42
C ASP A 22 4.74 13.20 -8.80
N GLU A 23 4.83 14.27 -9.59
CA GLU A 23 4.86 15.68 -9.13
C GLU A 23 3.65 16.04 -8.23
N SER A 24 2.60 15.23 -8.26
CA SER A 24 1.37 15.38 -7.49
C SER A 24 1.32 14.59 -6.16
N THR A 25 2.34 13.85 -5.76
CA THR A 25 2.36 13.10 -4.50
C THR A 25 3.34 13.72 -3.51
N LYS A 26 2.83 14.18 -2.37
CA LYS A 26 3.63 14.85 -1.33
C LYS A 26 4.32 13.86 -0.42
N ASP A 27 3.58 12.88 0.08
CA ASP A 27 4.07 11.94 1.07
C ASP A 27 3.33 10.60 0.97
N VAL A 28 3.97 9.55 1.48
CA VAL A 28 3.40 8.21 1.59
C VAL A 28 3.71 7.63 2.96
N GLU A 29 2.67 7.24 3.69
CA GLU A 29 2.76 6.60 4.99
C GLU A 29 2.34 5.14 4.90
N LEU A 30 3.23 4.21 5.23
CA LEU A 30 2.90 2.78 5.32
C LEU A 30 2.22 2.50 6.67
N ILE A 31 0.97 2.04 6.62
CA ILE A 31 0.16 1.74 7.80
C ILE A 31 0.35 0.29 8.24
N GLY A 32 0.40 -0.64 7.29
CA GLY A 32 0.46 -2.06 7.60
C GLY A 32 0.96 -2.92 6.45
N VAL A 33 1.55 -4.06 6.81
CA VAL A 33 1.95 -5.13 5.90
C VAL A 33 1.45 -6.44 6.49
N ALA A 34 0.87 -7.29 5.67
CA ALA A 34 0.44 -8.62 6.05
C ALA A 34 0.75 -9.64 4.96
N GLU A 35 0.80 -10.90 5.38
CA GLU A 35 1.01 -12.05 4.53
C GLU A 35 -0.03 -13.11 4.89
N ARG A 36 -0.69 -13.67 3.88
CA ARG A 36 -1.68 -14.73 4.08
C ARG A 36 -1.58 -15.82 3.02
N SER A 37 -1.88 -17.04 3.43
CA SER A 37 -2.09 -18.17 2.50
C SER A 37 -3.55 -18.21 2.09
N SER A 38 -3.82 -18.23 0.78
CA SER A 38 -5.17 -18.50 0.27
C SER A 38 -5.54 -19.97 0.42
N GLN A 39 -6.83 -20.29 0.19
CA GLN A 39 -7.32 -21.67 0.18
C GLN A 39 -6.63 -22.57 -0.86
N GLY A 40 -5.96 -21.98 -1.87
CA GLY A 40 -5.17 -22.70 -2.88
C GLY A 40 -3.67 -22.80 -2.56
N GLY A 41 -3.23 -22.43 -1.36
CA GLY A 41 -1.81 -22.37 -0.98
C GLY A 41 -1.04 -21.21 -1.62
N LEU A 42 -1.77 -20.25 -2.21
CA LEU A 42 -1.18 -19.07 -2.82
C LEU A 42 -0.77 -18.09 -1.73
N GLN A 43 0.50 -17.66 -1.76
CA GLN A 43 0.96 -16.59 -0.89
C GLN A 43 0.48 -15.24 -1.43
N VAL A 44 -0.32 -14.53 -0.64
CA VAL A 44 -0.79 -13.18 -0.92
C VAL A 44 -0.11 -12.21 0.04
N TYR A 45 0.40 -11.11 -0.51
CA TYR A 45 1.01 -10.01 0.23
C TYR A 45 0.05 -8.84 0.23
N GLU A 46 -0.16 -8.25 1.40
CA GLU A 46 -1.11 -7.15 1.60
C GLU A 46 -0.41 -5.93 2.18
N PHE A 47 -0.83 -4.75 1.72
CA PHE A 47 -0.28 -3.47 2.15
C PHE A 47 -1.41 -2.49 2.38
N GLU A 48 -1.36 -1.76 3.50
CA GLU A 48 -2.20 -0.59 3.74
C GLU A 48 -1.29 0.63 3.83
N TYR A 49 -1.58 1.69 3.06
CA TYR A 49 -0.78 2.92 3.09
C TYR A 49 -1.64 4.14 2.76
N ILE A 50 -1.22 5.31 3.24
CA ILE A 50 -1.84 6.58 2.94
C ILE A 50 -0.95 7.32 1.94
N ILE A 51 -1.57 7.88 0.91
CA ILE A 51 -0.94 8.80 -0.03
C ILE A 51 -1.50 10.20 0.23
N ASP A 52 -0.65 11.16 0.58
CA ASP A 52 -1.01 12.58 0.53
C ASP A 52 -0.73 13.13 -0.87
N SER A 53 -1.79 13.51 -1.58
CA SER A 53 -1.68 14.09 -2.91
C SER A 53 -1.98 15.58 -2.92
N THR A 54 -1.19 16.33 -3.68
CA THR A 54 -1.28 17.79 -3.81
C THR A 54 -2.62 18.26 -4.34
N ARG A 55 -3.31 17.43 -5.15
CA ARG A 55 -4.55 17.78 -5.86
C ARG A 55 -5.76 16.95 -5.49
N GLY A 56 -5.60 15.87 -4.74
CA GLY A 56 -6.65 14.87 -4.49
C GLY A 56 -6.90 14.54 -3.01
N GLY A 57 -6.24 15.26 -2.09
CA GLY A 57 -6.30 14.99 -0.66
C GLY A 57 -5.58 13.69 -0.27
N MET A 58 -5.80 13.28 0.98
CA MET A 58 -5.28 12.02 1.50
C MET A 58 -6.12 10.85 0.99
N LYS A 59 -5.43 9.80 0.52
CA LYS A 59 -6.06 8.56 0.06
C LYS A 59 -5.49 7.41 0.84
N ARG A 60 -6.34 6.60 1.44
CA ARG A 60 -5.96 5.32 2.01
C ARG A 60 -6.07 4.25 0.95
N ILE A 61 -5.01 3.49 0.78
CA ILE A 61 -4.90 2.43 -0.22
C ILE A 61 -4.81 1.09 0.50
N PHE A 62 -5.67 0.15 0.09
CA PHE A 62 -5.55 -1.27 0.43
C PHE A 62 -5.07 -2.00 -0.80
N SER A 63 -3.93 -2.67 -0.69
CA SER A 63 -3.28 -3.36 -1.79
C SER A 63 -3.10 -4.84 -1.47
N ALA A 64 -3.31 -5.69 -2.47
CA ALA A 64 -2.98 -7.11 -2.40
C ALA A 64 -2.24 -7.55 -3.66
N ALA A 65 -1.26 -8.43 -3.50
CA ALA A 65 -0.41 -8.91 -4.58
C ALA A 65 -0.11 -10.40 -4.45
N PHE A 66 -0.14 -11.12 -5.57
CA PHE A 66 0.34 -12.50 -5.64
C PHE A 66 0.88 -12.82 -7.04
N VAL A 67 1.64 -13.91 -7.13
CA VAL A 67 2.12 -14.45 -8.39
C VAL A 67 1.47 -15.81 -8.65
N ASN A 68 0.87 -15.97 -9.82
CA ASN A 68 0.36 -17.26 -10.29
C ASN A 68 0.66 -17.41 -11.78
N SER A 69 0.98 -18.62 -12.25
CA SER A 69 1.24 -18.92 -13.67
C SER A 69 2.18 -17.92 -14.36
N LYS A 70 3.26 -17.52 -13.68
CA LYS A 70 4.26 -16.52 -14.13
C LYS A 70 3.70 -15.12 -14.40
N LYS A 71 2.57 -14.77 -13.80
CA LYS A 71 1.94 -13.44 -13.88
C LYS A 71 1.82 -12.84 -12.48
N LEU A 72 2.13 -11.55 -12.38
CA LEU A 72 1.90 -10.74 -11.17
C LEU A 72 0.48 -10.17 -11.23
N TYR A 73 -0.30 -10.42 -10.19
CA TYR A 73 -1.65 -9.90 -10.02
C TYR A 73 -1.62 -8.88 -8.89
N LEU A 74 -2.21 -7.70 -9.15
CA LEU A 74 -2.25 -6.57 -8.22
C LEU A 74 -3.69 -6.10 -8.09
N LEU A 75 -4.16 -5.94 -6.86
CA LEU A 75 -5.37 -5.21 -6.52
C LEU A 75 -4.97 -3.98 -5.74
N ASN A 76 -5.47 -2.81 -6.15
CA ASN A 76 -5.37 -1.56 -5.42
C ASN A 76 -6.77 -0.98 -5.23
N ILE A 77 -7.20 -0.88 -3.97
CA ILE A 77 -8.45 -0.22 -3.59
C ILE A 77 -8.09 1.14 -3.02
N ALA A 78 -8.52 2.21 -3.68
CA ALA A 78 -8.28 3.58 -3.22
C ALA A 78 -9.55 4.13 -2.56
N HIS A 79 -9.44 4.52 -1.29
CA HIS A 79 -10.48 5.24 -0.55
C HIS A 79 -9.98 6.65 -0.23
N MET A 80 -10.81 7.67 -0.51
CA MET A 80 -10.48 9.04 -0.14
C MET A 80 -10.72 9.25 1.35
N ASP A 81 -9.65 9.40 2.12
CA ASP A 81 -9.71 9.52 3.58
C ASP A 81 -9.68 11.01 3.92
N LYS A 82 -10.77 11.52 4.51
CA LYS A 82 -10.89 12.94 4.87
C LYS A 82 -10.68 13.08 6.38
N PRO A 83 -9.91 14.07 6.86
CA PRO A 83 -9.78 14.33 8.30
C PRO A 83 -11.13 14.50 9.00
N GLU A 84 -12.07 15.18 8.32
CA GLU A 84 -13.44 15.41 8.77
C GLU A 84 -14.38 14.19 8.68
N SER A 85 -14.00 13.15 7.95
CA SER A 85 -14.75 11.90 7.80
C SER A 85 -13.77 10.75 7.57
N PRO A 86 -13.05 10.33 8.63
CA PRO A 86 -12.09 9.26 8.51
C PRO A 86 -12.79 7.97 8.11
N LEU A 87 -12.05 7.04 7.50
CA LEU A 87 -12.56 5.72 7.15
C LEU A 87 -13.31 5.07 8.33
N ASP A 88 -14.62 4.90 8.19
CA ASP A 88 -15.47 4.30 9.20
C ASP A 88 -15.30 2.77 9.23
N SER A 89 -15.69 2.16 10.35
CA SER A 89 -15.49 0.72 10.58
C SER A 89 -16.27 -0.16 9.61
N HIS A 90 -17.46 0.26 9.18
CA HIS A 90 -18.28 -0.52 8.26
C HIS A 90 -17.66 -0.50 6.86
N THR A 91 -17.30 0.68 6.35
CA THR A 91 -16.61 0.81 5.07
C THR A 91 -15.28 0.06 5.09
N ARG A 92 -14.49 0.19 6.17
CA ARG A 92 -13.25 -0.59 6.33
C ARG A 92 -13.51 -2.09 6.19
N THR A 93 -14.48 -2.62 6.93
CA THR A 93 -14.82 -4.06 6.90
C THR A 93 -15.18 -4.51 5.48
N MET A 94 -15.95 -3.69 4.74
CA MET A 94 -16.30 -3.99 3.35
C MET A 94 -15.08 -4.00 2.42
N LEU A 95 -14.16 -3.03 2.58
CA LEU A 95 -12.93 -2.98 1.76
C LEU A 95 -12.00 -4.17 2.07
N GLU A 96 -11.88 -4.56 3.34
CA GLU A 96 -11.13 -5.74 3.76
C GLU A 96 -11.74 -7.03 3.18
N GLN A 97 -13.07 -7.14 3.13
CA GLN A 97 -13.73 -8.27 2.47
C GLN A 97 -13.42 -8.35 0.97
N VAL A 98 -13.42 -7.20 0.27
CA VAL A 98 -13.02 -7.15 -1.14
C VAL A 98 -11.55 -7.55 -1.29
N LEU A 99 -10.67 -7.05 -0.42
CA LEU A 99 -9.25 -7.38 -0.42
C LEU A 99 -9.01 -8.88 -0.21
N HIS A 100 -9.70 -9.47 0.77
CA HIS A 100 -9.57 -10.90 1.08
C HIS A 100 -10.18 -11.80 0.01
N SER A 101 -11.13 -11.31 -0.80
CA SER A 101 -11.65 -12.05 -1.96
C SER A 101 -10.65 -12.14 -3.13
N PHE A 102 -9.57 -11.35 -3.10
CA PHE A 102 -8.53 -11.32 -4.13
C PHE A 102 -7.50 -12.44 -3.95
N ASP A 103 -7.95 -13.67 -4.03
CA ASP A 103 -7.11 -14.86 -3.92
C ASP A 103 -7.76 -16.12 -4.53
N ALA A 104 -8.98 -15.99 -5.05
CA ALA A 104 -9.71 -17.01 -5.80
C ALA A 104 -9.09 -17.14 -7.20
N ALA A 105 -7.88 -17.69 -7.28
CA ALA A 105 -7.38 -18.24 -8.53
C ALA A 105 -8.37 -19.33 -8.99
N PRO A 106 -8.80 -19.36 -10.26
CA PRO A 106 -9.58 -20.49 -10.77
C PRO A 106 -8.78 -21.77 -10.53
N LEU A 107 -9.40 -22.77 -9.89
CA LEU A 107 -8.90 -24.14 -9.91
C LEU A 107 -8.90 -24.58 -11.39
N THR A 108 -7.73 -24.60 -12.01
CA THR A 108 -7.53 -25.14 -13.38
C THR A 108 -7.08 -26.57 -13.32
#